data_AF-A0A2S8D9K3-F1
#
_entry.id   AF-A0A2S8D9K3-F1
#
_cell.length_a   1.000
_cell.length_b   1.000
_cell.length_c   1.000
_cell.angle_alpha   90.00
_cell.angle_beta   90.00
_cell.angle_gamma   90.00
#
_symmetry.space_group_name_H-M   'P 1'
#
loop_
_entity.id
_entity.type
_entity.pdbx_description
1 polymer ?
#
loop_
_entity_poly.entity_id
_entity_poly.type
_entity_poly.pdbx_seq_one_letter_code
_entity_poly.pdbx_strand_id
1 'polypeptide(L)'
;DKLLPQSPEEDEKASRSRPIRKPLPVHLPRVEKIIQPDTDHCPECDEPLHYIRDAVSEKLEYIPAHFVVNRYVRPQYSCPCCQKVFSGEMPAHILPKSAVEPSVIAQVIINKYGDHLPLYRQQQVFARSDVGLPVSSMADMVGAAGAALSPLAALLHRELINRPVVHADETTLKILNTKKGGKSCSGYQWAYVSGERTGPSVVCFDCRTGRSHEYPENWLQGWGGTLVVDGHKAYRTLANKVPEITLAGCWAHARRGFADLYKISKDPRAAIAVKKIAGLYRLEKKISSRPV
;
A
#
# COMPACT_ATOMS: atom_id res chain seq x y z
N ASP A 1 32.91 1.13 4.16
CA ASP A 1 32.57 0.96 2.72
C ASP A 1 31.15 0.51 2.36
N LYS A 2 30.15 0.50 3.24
CA LYS A 2 28.77 0.04 2.91
C LYS A 2 27.90 1.01 2.06
N LEU A 3 28.48 2.11 1.58
CA LEU A 3 27.74 3.18 0.89
C LEU A 3 27.88 3.15 -0.63
N LEU A 4 28.79 2.33 -1.13
CA LEU A 4 29.01 2.10 -2.55
C LEU A 4 28.46 0.72 -2.93
N PRO A 5 27.89 0.55 -4.12
CA PRO A 5 27.51 -0.77 -4.61
C PRO A 5 28.75 -1.67 -4.69
N GLN A 6 28.74 -2.72 -3.87
CA GLN A 6 29.83 -3.69 -3.77
C GLN A 6 29.83 -4.60 -5.01
N SER A 7 31.03 -4.91 -5.51
CA SER A 7 31.24 -6.06 -6.42
C SER A 7 31.01 -7.38 -5.66
N PRO A 8 30.76 -8.51 -6.34
CA PRO A 8 30.24 -9.73 -5.71
C PRO A 8 31.16 -10.47 -4.72
N GLU A 9 32.33 -9.94 -4.38
CA GLU A 9 33.30 -10.66 -3.56
C GLU A 9 33.82 -9.77 -2.43
N GLU A 10 33.97 -10.40 -1.26
CA GLU A 10 34.37 -9.89 0.06
C GLU A 10 33.24 -9.40 0.96
N ASP A 11 32.44 -10.39 1.36
CA ASP A 11 31.47 -10.33 2.47
C ASP A 11 32.25 -10.23 3.80
N GLU A 12 32.59 -9.01 4.19
CA GLU A 12 33.14 -8.67 5.50
C GLU A 12 32.14 -9.14 6.58
N LYS A 13 32.54 -10.20 7.31
CA LYS A 13 31.80 -10.81 8.42
C LYS A 13 31.48 -9.76 9.50
N ALA A 14 30.40 -9.02 9.32
CA ALA A 14 29.68 -8.43 10.43
C ALA A 14 29.34 -9.59 11.39
N SER A 15 29.67 -9.44 12.67
CA SER A 15 29.25 -10.39 13.71
C SER A 15 27.73 -10.49 13.65
N ARG A 16 27.22 -11.52 12.97
CA ARG A 16 25.79 -11.80 12.90
C ARG A 16 25.36 -12.07 14.32
N SER A 17 24.70 -11.10 14.95
CA SER A 17 23.99 -11.36 16.20
C SER A 17 23.06 -12.54 15.92
N ARG A 18 23.15 -13.59 16.73
CA ARG A 18 22.25 -14.74 16.60
C ARG A 18 20.83 -14.19 16.62
N PRO A 19 20.00 -14.47 15.60
CA PRO A 19 18.64 -13.94 15.57
C PRO A 19 17.88 -14.47 16.80
N ILE A 20 17.61 -13.57 17.75
CA ILE A 20 16.75 -13.87 18.90
C ILE A 20 15.34 -13.99 18.36
N ARG A 21 14.64 -15.10 18.68
CA ARG A 21 13.23 -15.26 18.32
C ARG A 21 12.45 -14.11 18.96
N LYS A 22 11.83 -13.28 18.12
CA LYS A 22 10.91 -12.25 18.59
C LYS A 22 9.63 -12.93 19.11
N PRO A 23 9.01 -12.40 20.18
CA PRO A 23 7.73 -12.92 20.65
C PRO A 23 6.64 -12.77 19.58
N LEU A 24 5.64 -13.65 19.60
CA LEU A 24 4.49 -13.54 18.71
C LEU A 24 3.63 -12.31 19.08
N PRO A 25 2.93 -11.67 18.11
CA PRO A 25 2.21 -10.43 18.37
C PRO A 25 1.16 -10.57 19.49
N VAL A 26 1.25 -9.73 20.53
CA VAL A 26 0.45 -9.85 21.76
C VAL A 26 -1.06 -9.68 21.57
N HIS A 27 -1.48 -9.01 20.49
CA HIS A 27 -2.89 -8.77 20.19
C HIS A 27 -3.60 -9.98 19.58
N LEU A 28 -2.86 -11.02 19.15
CA LEU A 28 -3.48 -12.24 18.61
C LEU A 28 -4.07 -13.08 19.76
N PRO A 29 -5.24 -13.69 19.59
CA PRO A 29 -5.81 -14.56 20.61
C PRO A 29 -4.89 -15.78 20.86
N ARG A 30 -4.74 -16.15 22.13
CA ARG A 30 -4.08 -17.40 22.54
C ARG A 30 -5.14 -18.44 22.81
N VAL A 31 -5.01 -19.61 22.19
CA VAL A 31 -5.81 -20.80 22.49
C VAL A 31 -4.90 -21.77 23.22
N GLU A 32 -5.15 -22.01 24.49
CA GLU A 32 -4.36 -22.95 25.30
C GLU A 32 -4.67 -24.39 24.87
N LYS A 33 -3.61 -25.12 24.50
CA LYS A 33 -3.67 -26.56 24.22
C LYS A 33 -2.81 -27.26 25.27
N ILE A 34 -3.44 -27.75 26.33
CA ILE A 34 -2.76 -28.46 27.43
C ILE A 34 -2.47 -29.90 26.96
N ILE A 35 -1.19 -30.28 26.97
CA ILE A 35 -0.75 -31.65 26.67
C ILE A 35 -0.31 -32.26 27.99
N GLN A 36 -1.14 -33.18 28.51
CA GLN A 36 -0.81 -33.92 29.73
C GLN A 36 0.15 -35.07 29.41
N PRO A 37 0.95 -35.53 30.38
CA PRO A 37 1.62 -36.82 30.28
C PRO A 37 0.60 -37.94 30.01
N ASP A 38 1.02 -38.98 29.29
CA ASP A 38 0.16 -40.13 28.97
C ASP A 38 -0.28 -40.91 30.23
N THR A 39 0.50 -40.79 31.31
CA THR A 39 0.28 -41.44 32.61
C THR A 39 0.47 -40.45 33.74
N ASP A 40 -0.23 -40.67 34.85
CA ASP A 40 -0.03 -39.96 36.12
C ASP A 40 1.06 -40.58 36.99
N HIS A 41 1.72 -41.66 36.53
CA HIS A 41 2.83 -42.34 37.21
C HIS A 41 4.12 -42.32 36.39
N CYS A 42 5.26 -42.41 37.09
CA CYS A 42 6.59 -42.47 36.48
C CYS A 42 6.77 -43.78 35.71
N PRO A 43 7.14 -43.76 34.41
CA PRO A 43 7.30 -44.97 33.62
C PRO A 43 8.46 -45.88 34.06
N GLU A 44 9.37 -45.40 34.92
CA GLU A 44 10.51 -46.17 35.41
C GLU A 44 10.30 -46.79 36.81
N CYS A 45 9.56 -46.10 37.69
CA CYS A 45 9.41 -46.52 39.09
C CYS A 45 7.98 -46.55 39.62
N ASP A 46 6.99 -46.23 38.78
CA ASP A 46 5.55 -46.27 39.09
C ASP A 46 5.11 -45.40 40.27
N GLU A 47 5.91 -44.38 40.63
CA GLU A 47 5.53 -43.38 41.63
C GLU A 47 4.65 -42.28 41.00
N PRO A 48 3.66 -41.71 41.73
CA PRO A 48 2.82 -40.62 41.22
C PRO A 48 3.63 -39.38 40.78
N LEU A 49 3.35 -38.87 39.58
CA LEU A 49 3.92 -37.64 39.06
C LEU A 49 3.36 -36.44 39.83
N HIS A 50 4.22 -35.49 40.18
CA HIS A 50 3.82 -34.22 40.79
C HIS A 50 4.10 -33.05 39.85
N TYR A 51 3.24 -32.03 39.90
CA TYR A 51 3.40 -30.81 39.12
C TYR A 51 4.65 -30.02 39.55
N ILE A 52 5.45 -29.57 38.58
CA ILE A 52 6.64 -28.72 38.82
C ILE A 52 6.41 -27.33 38.22
N ARG A 53 6.21 -27.26 36.91
CA ARG A 53 6.00 -26.03 36.13
C ARG A 53 5.50 -26.37 34.73
N ASP A 54 4.90 -25.38 34.07
CA ASP A 54 4.56 -25.50 32.65
C ASP A 54 5.73 -25.19 31.74
N ALA A 55 5.94 -26.03 30.72
CA ALA A 55 6.84 -25.77 29.62
C ALA A 55 6.06 -25.11 28.46
N VAL A 56 6.01 -23.79 28.44
CA VAL A 56 5.20 -23.03 27.47
C VAL A 56 5.94 -22.85 26.14
N SER A 57 5.30 -23.22 25.03
CA SER A 57 5.77 -22.95 23.67
C SER A 57 4.62 -22.38 22.82
N GLU A 58 4.82 -21.20 22.24
CA GLU A 58 3.84 -20.60 21.33
C GLU A 58 4.07 -21.04 19.88
N LYS A 59 2.99 -21.40 19.17
CA LYS A 59 2.97 -21.70 17.74
C LYS A 59 1.86 -20.90 17.06
N LEU A 60 2.14 -20.34 15.89
CA LEU A 60 1.15 -19.60 15.11
C LEU A 60 0.34 -20.58 14.25
N GLU A 61 -0.98 -20.56 14.42
CA GLU A 61 -1.93 -21.31 13.59
C GLU A 61 -2.56 -20.36 12.56
N TYR A 62 -2.55 -20.74 11.28
CA TYR A 62 -3.16 -19.95 10.20
C TYR A 62 -4.50 -20.57 9.80
N ILE A 63 -5.58 -19.86 10.10
CA ILE A 63 -6.95 -20.22 9.69
C ILE A 63 -7.29 -19.35 8.47
N PRO A 64 -7.54 -19.95 7.29
CA PRO A 64 -7.90 -19.19 6.10
C PRO A 64 -9.17 -18.35 6.30
N ALA A 65 -9.36 -17.35 5.44
CA ALA A 65 -10.61 -16.59 5.39
C ALA A 65 -11.80 -17.53 5.10
N HIS A 66 -12.93 -17.29 5.75
CA HIS A 66 -14.18 -18.00 5.52
C HIS A 66 -15.26 -17.05 5.00
N PHE A 67 -16.18 -17.56 4.19
CA PHE A 67 -17.31 -16.81 3.64
C PHE A 67 -18.59 -17.16 4.37
N VAL A 68 -19.45 -16.16 4.57
CA VAL A 68 -20.80 -16.34 5.13
C VAL A 68 -21.83 -15.73 4.19
N VAL A 69 -23.04 -16.31 4.17
CA VAL A 69 -24.17 -15.78 3.41
C VAL A 69 -25.11 -15.07 4.36
N ASN A 70 -25.14 -13.74 4.30
CA ASN A 70 -26.10 -12.94 5.04
C ASN A 70 -27.46 -12.99 4.35
N ARG A 71 -28.45 -13.64 4.97
CA ARG A 71 -29.82 -13.71 4.44
C ARG A 71 -30.68 -12.59 5.00
N TYR A 72 -30.92 -11.55 4.20
CA TYR A 72 -31.84 -10.47 4.55
C TYR A 72 -33.29 -10.89 4.26
N VAL A 73 -34.03 -11.25 5.32
CA VAL A 73 -35.47 -11.52 5.23
C VAL A 73 -36.23 -10.23 5.52
N ARG A 74 -36.97 -9.74 4.53
CA ARG A 74 -37.76 -8.50 4.62
C ARG A 74 -39.26 -8.83 4.47
N PRO A 75 -39.97 -9.14 5.58
CA PRO A 75 -41.40 -9.40 5.52
C PRO A 75 -42.15 -8.22 4.90
N GLN A 76 -43.20 -8.53 4.16
CA GLN A 76 -44.08 -7.55 3.55
C GLN A 76 -45.42 -7.56 4.28
N TYR A 77 -45.91 -6.38 4.64
CA TYR A 77 -47.17 -6.19 5.35
C TYR A 77 -48.07 -5.30 4.52
N SER A 78 -49.33 -5.68 4.34
CA SER A 78 -50.33 -4.83 3.70
C SER A 78 -51.11 -4.03 4.75
N CYS A 79 -51.33 -2.73 4.50
CA CYS A 79 -52.24 -1.93 5.30
C CYS A 79 -53.68 -2.13 4.79
N PRO A 80 -54.63 -2.62 5.61
CA PRO A 80 -56.01 -2.82 5.17
C PRO A 80 -56.72 -1.53 4.74
N CYS A 81 -56.37 -0.39 5.35
CA CYS A 81 -57.02 0.88 5.09
C CYS A 81 -56.65 1.47 3.72
N CYS A 82 -55.37 1.46 3.35
CA CYS A 82 -54.89 2.10 2.13
C CYS A 82 -54.42 1.11 1.05
N GLN A 83 -54.50 -0.20 1.31
CA GLN A 83 -54.07 -1.29 0.42
C GLN A 83 -52.62 -1.20 -0.08
N LYS A 84 -51.75 -0.48 0.66
CA LYS A 84 -50.31 -0.38 0.35
C LYS A 84 -49.51 -1.46 1.07
N VAL A 85 -48.40 -1.88 0.45
CA VAL A 85 -47.45 -2.83 1.00
C VAL A 85 -46.25 -2.10 1.61
N PHE A 86 -45.86 -2.52 2.81
CA PHE A 86 -44.75 -1.97 3.59
C PHE A 86 -43.74 -3.07 3.90
N SER A 87 -42.46 -2.73 3.88
CA SER A 87 -41.36 -3.63 4.23
C SER A 87 -40.17 -2.80 4.72
N GLY A 88 -39.41 -3.28 5.70
CA GLY A 88 -38.21 -2.58 6.18
C GLY A 88 -37.21 -2.39 5.04
N GLU A 89 -36.41 -1.32 5.01
CA GLU A 89 -35.50 -1.02 3.89
C GLU A 89 -34.23 -1.87 3.91
N MET A 90 -33.62 -2.10 2.73
CA MET A 90 -32.28 -2.67 2.68
C MET A 90 -31.25 -1.61 3.08
N PRO A 91 -30.20 -1.98 3.82
CA PRO A 91 -29.06 -1.09 4.02
C PRO A 91 -28.49 -0.58 2.69
N ALA A 92 -27.90 0.62 2.73
CA ALA A 92 -27.19 1.14 1.57
C ALA A 92 -25.93 0.31 1.30
N HIS A 93 -25.83 -0.26 0.10
CA HIS A 93 -24.66 -0.99 -0.36
C HIS A 93 -23.99 -0.25 -1.52
N ILE A 94 -22.66 -0.40 -1.65
CA ILE A 94 -21.85 0.21 -2.73
C ILE A 94 -22.39 -0.19 -4.12
N LEU A 95 -22.78 -1.46 -4.27
CA LEU A 95 -23.41 -1.99 -5.46
C LEU A 95 -24.82 -2.47 -5.10
N PRO A 96 -25.87 -1.68 -5.40
CA PRO A 96 -27.25 -2.07 -5.13
C PRO A 96 -27.58 -3.38 -5.86
N LYS A 97 -28.25 -4.31 -5.16
CA LYS A 97 -28.63 -5.66 -5.67
C LYS A 97 -27.47 -6.61 -5.94
N SER A 98 -26.24 -6.26 -5.56
CA SER A 98 -25.12 -7.19 -5.62
C SER A 98 -25.34 -8.39 -4.69
N ALA A 99 -24.83 -9.56 -5.09
CA ALA A 99 -24.79 -10.74 -4.24
C ALA A 99 -23.65 -10.71 -3.21
N VAL A 100 -22.81 -9.66 -3.23
CA VAL A 100 -21.67 -9.53 -2.31
C VAL A 100 -21.83 -8.35 -1.35
N GLU A 101 -21.37 -8.56 -0.13
CA GLU A 101 -21.25 -7.52 0.89
C GLU A 101 -20.06 -6.59 0.62
N PRO A 102 -20.06 -5.36 1.19
CA PRO A 102 -18.93 -4.43 1.09
C PRO A 102 -17.59 -5.02 1.54
N SER A 103 -17.59 -5.99 2.47
CA SER A 103 -16.39 -6.69 2.92
C SER A 103 -15.70 -7.47 1.80
N VAL A 104 -16.46 -8.10 0.92
CA VAL A 104 -15.91 -8.83 -0.24
C VAL A 104 -15.30 -7.84 -1.24
N ILE A 105 -15.98 -6.71 -1.47
CA ILE A 105 -15.45 -5.63 -2.32
C ILE A 105 -14.13 -5.12 -1.74
N ALA A 106 -14.09 -4.83 -0.44
CA ALA A 106 -12.87 -4.39 0.24
C ALA A 106 -11.72 -5.39 0.08
N GLN A 107 -11.99 -6.70 0.27
CA GLN A 107 -10.97 -7.73 0.09
C GLN A 107 -10.45 -7.79 -1.35
N VAL A 108 -11.32 -7.63 -2.35
CA VAL A 108 -10.92 -7.59 -3.77
C VAL A 108 -9.97 -6.40 -4.03
N ILE A 109 -10.28 -5.23 -3.48
CA ILE A 109 -9.45 -4.02 -3.58
C ILE A 109 -8.10 -4.19 -2.88
N ILE A 110 -8.09 -4.69 -1.64
CA ILE A 110 -6.86 -4.94 -0.87
C ILE A 110 -5.97 -5.93 -1.62
N ASN A 111 -6.52 -7.07 -2.03
CA ASN A 111 -5.77 -8.07 -2.79
C ASN A 111 -5.20 -7.46 -4.08
N LYS A 112 -5.98 -6.63 -4.80
CA LYS A 112 -5.58 -6.08 -6.10
C LYS A 112 -4.46 -5.06 -5.97
N TYR A 113 -4.57 -4.14 -5.02
CA TYR A 113 -3.70 -2.97 -4.94
C TYR A 113 -2.68 -3.03 -3.81
N GLY A 114 -3.06 -3.58 -2.65
CA GLY A 114 -2.16 -3.79 -1.51
C GLY A 114 -1.28 -5.02 -1.69
N ASP A 115 -1.85 -6.14 -2.14
CA ASP A 115 -1.11 -7.41 -2.30
C ASP A 115 -0.67 -7.68 -3.75
N HIS A 116 -0.94 -6.74 -4.67
CA HIS A 116 -0.59 -6.84 -6.08
C HIS A 116 -1.09 -8.12 -6.77
N LEU A 117 -2.24 -8.64 -6.36
CA LEU A 117 -2.82 -9.89 -6.86
C LEU A 117 -3.82 -9.62 -8.01
N PRO A 118 -3.52 -10.05 -9.25
CA PRO A 118 -4.44 -9.88 -10.38
C PRO A 118 -5.79 -10.59 -10.16
N LEU A 119 -6.87 -10.03 -10.70
CA LEU A 119 -8.24 -10.52 -10.47
C LEU A 119 -8.43 -12.00 -10.82
N TYR A 120 -7.81 -12.50 -11.91
CA TYR A 120 -7.91 -13.92 -12.26
C TYR A 120 -7.27 -14.85 -11.21
N ARG A 121 -6.24 -14.38 -10.49
CA ARG A 121 -5.66 -15.14 -9.38
C ARG A 121 -6.54 -15.06 -8.15
N GLN A 122 -7.18 -13.91 -7.90
CA GLN A 122 -8.17 -13.78 -6.83
C GLN A 122 -9.34 -14.74 -7.03
N GLN A 123 -9.82 -14.90 -8.26
CA GLN A 123 -10.85 -15.89 -8.59
C GLN A 123 -10.44 -17.30 -8.16
N GLN A 124 -9.20 -17.71 -8.45
CA GLN A 124 -8.68 -19.01 -8.04
C GLN A 124 -8.53 -19.12 -6.52
N VAL A 125 -8.19 -18.03 -5.83
CA VAL A 125 -8.13 -18.00 -4.36
C VAL A 125 -9.51 -18.20 -3.75
N PHE A 126 -10.53 -17.49 -4.23
CA PHE A 126 -11.90 -17.63 -3.73
C PHE A 126 -12.53 -18.99 -4.07
N ALA A 127 -12.17 -19.57 -5.21
CA ALA A 127 -12.60 -20.91 -5.58
C ALA A 127 -12.12 -22.01 -4.61
N ARG A 128 -11.06 -21.77 -3.82
CA ARG A 128 -10.61 -22.72 -2.77
C ARG A 128 -11.59 -22.79 -1.59
N SER A 129 -12.50 -21.83 -1.49
CA SER A 129 -13.61 -21.82 -0.53
C SER A 129 -14.94 -22.07 -1.24
N ASP A 130 -14.93 -22.69 -2.43
CA ASP A 130 -16.09 -22.94 -3.29
C ASP A 130 -16.88 -21.67 -3.68
N VAL A 131 -16.24 -20.50 -3.59
CA VAL A 131 -16.84 -19.22 -4.00
C VAL A 131 -16.46 -18.92 -5.44
N GLY A 132 -17.39 -19.20 -6.36
CA GLY A 132 -17.27 -18.85 -7.77
C GLY A 132 -17.50 -17.36 -8.02
N LEU A 133 -16.44 -16.54 -7.92
CA LEU A 133 -16.52 -15.11 -8.20
C LEU A 133 -15.91 -14.75 -9.57
N PRO A 134 -16.71 -14.35 -10.58
CA PRO A 134 -16.19 -14.03 -11.90
C PRO A 134 -15.25 -12.82 -11.92
N VAL A 135 -14.25 -12.85 -12.80
CA VAL A 135 -13.33 -11.71 -13.00
C VAL A 135 -14.06 -10.45 -13.45
N SER A 136 -15.11 -10.58 -14.28
CA SER A 136 -15.96 -9.46 -14.69
C SER A 136 -16.63 -8.80 -13.48
N SER A 137 -17.25 -9.60 -12.61
CA SER A 137 -17.87 -9.09 -11.38
C SER A 137 -16.86 -8.38 -10.48
N MET A 138 -15.66 -8.94 -10.30
CA MET A 138 -14.60 -8.25 -9.57
C MET A 138 -14.12 -6.96 -10.25
N ALA A 139 -14.10 -6.90 -11.58
CA ALA A 139 -13.78 -5.67 -12.31
C ALA A 139 -14.85 -4.59 -12.09
N ASP A 140 -16.13 -4.97 -12.10
CA ASP A 140 -17.24 -4.06 -11.77
C ASP A 140 -17.15 -3.57 -10.32
N MET A 141 -16.79 -4.44 -9.38
CA MET A 141 -16.51 -4.07 -7.98
C MET A 141 -15.37 -3.05 -7.88
N VAL A 142 -14.29 -3.24 -8.66
CA VAL A 142 -13.17 -2.29 -8.71
C VAL A 142 -13.64 -0.92 -9.19
N GLY A 143 -14.47 -0.88 -10.25
CA GLY A 143 -15.04 0.36 -10.77
C GLY A 143 -15.95 1.06 -9.75
N ALA A 144 -16.85 0.32 -9.13
CA ALA A 144 -17.79 0.83 -8.14
C ALA A 144 -17.09 1.36 -6.88
N ALA A 145 -16.09 0.63 -6.37
CA ALA A 145 -15.26 1.09 -5.27
C ALA A 145 -14.51 2.38 -5.64
N GLY A 146 -13.97 2.46 -6.86
CA GLY A 146 -13.33 3.68 -7.36
C GLY A 146 -14.27 4.89 -7.37
N ALA A 147 -15.51 4.70 -7.84
CA ALA A 147 -16.53 5.75 -7.81
C ALA A 147 -16.90 6.16 -6.38
N ALA A 148 -17.10 5.19 -5.48
CA ALA A 148 -17.44 5.43 -4.08
C ALA A 148 -16.32 6.16 -3.31
N LEU A 149 -15.05 5.91 -3.66
CA LEU A 149 -13.87 6.54 -3.04
C LEU A 149 -13.48 7.88 -3.69
N SER A 150 -14.09 8.26 -4.82
CA SER A 150 -13.77 9.51 -5.53
C SER A 150 -13.87 10.76 -4.65
N PRO A 151 -14.88 10.94 -3.77
CA PRO A 151 -14.93 12.09 -2.86
C PRO A 151 -13.74 12.15 -1.88
N LEU A 152 -13.26 10.99 -1.42
CA LEU A 152 -12.08 10.92 -0.56
C LEU A 152 -10.81 11.29 -1.35
N ALA A 153 -10.68 10.81 -2.58
CA ALA A 153 -9.56 11.18 -3.44
C ALA A 153 -9.53 12.70 -3.71
N ALA A 154 -10.69 13.32 -3.94
CA ALA A 154 -10.81 14.77 -4.09
C ALA A 154 -10.45 15.53 -2.80
N LEU A 155 -10.85 15.02 -1.63
CA LEU A 155 -10.46 15.60 -0.34
C LEU A 155 -8.94 15.50 -0.11
N LEU A 156 -8.32 14.35 -0.40
CA LEU A 156 -6.87 14.16 -0.31
C LEU A 156 -6.11 15.11 -1.24
N HIS A 157 -6.60 15.31 -2.47
CA HIS A 157 -6.02 16.29 -3.39
C HIS A 157 -6.10 17.72 -2.82
N ARG A 158 -7.25 18.12 -2.28
CA ARG A 158 -7.41 19.43 -1.60
C ARG A 158 -6.46 19.59 -0.42
N GLU A 159 -6.28 18.54 0.38
CA GLU A 159 -5.34 18.52 1.49
C GLU A 159 -3.88 18.65 1.03
N LEU A 160 -3.54 18.00 -0.08
CA LEU A 160 -2.20 18.01 -0.66
C LEU A 160 -1.83 19.40 -1.22
N ILE A 161 -2.75 20.05 -1.94
CA ILE A 161 -2.52 21.40 -2.50
C ILE A 161 -2.51 22.49 -1.42
N ASN A 162 -2.76 22.17 -0.15
CA ASN A 162 -2.54 23.11 0.96
C ASN A 162 -1.14 22.96 1.58
N ARG A 163 -0.31 22.02 1.09
CA ARG A 163 1.02 21.76 1.65
C ARG A 163 2.07 22.69 1.02
N PRO A 164 3.01 23.24 1.83
CA PRO A 164 4.05 24.13 1.32
C PRO A 164 5.13 23.38 0.51
N VAL A 165 5.22 22.06 0.68
CA VAL A 165 6.18 21.18 -0.01
C VAL A 165 5.45 19.98 -0.56
N VAL A 166 5.59 19.75 -1.86
CA VAL A 166 5.06 18.59 -2.58
C VAL A 166 6.20 17.94 -3.35
N HIS A 167 6.27 16.62 -3.31
CA HIS A 167 7.14 15.82 -4.17
C HIS A 167 6.33 15.38 -5.38
N ALA A 168 6.91 15.44 -6.57
CA ALA A 168 6.31 14.90 -7.79
C ALA A 168 7.29 13.98 -8.51
N ASP A 169 6.78 12.84 -8.95
CA ASP A 169 7.50 11.88 -9.78
C ASP A 169 6.52 11.18 -10.71
N GLU A 170 7.00 10.69 -11.85
CA GLU A 170 6.16 10.03 -12.83
C GLU A 170 6.72 8.68 -13.25
N THR A 171 5.88 7.65 -13.14
CA THR A 171 6.24 6.30 -13.53
C THR A 171 5.46 5.90 -14.78
N THR A 172 6.15 5.30 -15.75
CA THR A 172 5.51 4.82 -16.98
C THR A 172 4.78 3.51 -16.71
N LEU A 173 3.56 3.38 -17.24
CA LEU A 173 2.81 2.13 -17.29
C LEU A 173 2.18 1.90 -18.66
N LYS A 174 1.63 0.71 -18.88
CA LYS A 174 0.79 0.42 -20.05
C LYS A 174 -0.67 0.51 -19.64
N ILE A 175 -1.42 1.33 -20.35
CA ILE A 175 -2.87 1.49 -20.17
C ILE A 175 -3.60 1.00 -21.42
N LEU A 176 -4.77 0.40 -21.25
CA LEU A 176 -5.63 0.03 -22.37
C LEU A 176 -6.33 1.29 -22.87
N ASN A 177 -6.14 1.62 -24.15
CA ASN A 177 -6.84 2.72 -24.78
C ASN A 177 -8.19 2.23 -25.31
N THR A 178 -9.23 2.34 -24.49
CA THR A 178 -10.59 1.94 -24.87
C THR A 178 -11.15 2.74 -26.04
N LYS A 179 -10.64 3.97 -26.28
CA LYS A 179 -11.02 4.79 -27.44
C LYS A 179 -10.35 4.35 -28.75
N LYS A 180 -9.25 3.59 -28.70
CA LYS A 180 -8.52 3.06 -29.87
C LYS A 180 -8.61 1.54 -29.95
N GLY A 181 -9.82 1.00 -29.80
CA GLY A 181 -10.08 -0.44 -29.98
C GLY A 181 -9.37 -1.35 -28.98
N GLY A 182 -9.07 -0.84 -27.78
CA GLY A 182 -8.46 -1.63 -26.70
C GLY A 182 -6.95 -1.88 -26.85
N LYS A 183 -6.25 -1.23 -27.80
CA LYS A 183 -4.79 -1.34 -27.90
C LYS A 183 -4.13 -0.71 -26.66
N SER A 184 -3.05 -1.32 -26.19
CA SER A 184 -2.25 -0.71 -25.12
C SER A 184 -1.54 0.54 -25.64
N CYS A 185 -1.51 1.59 -24.83
CA CYS A 185 -0.66 2.76 -25.04
C CYS A 185 0.18 3.04 -23.79
N SER A 186 1.21 3.87 -23.95
CA SER A 186 1.95 4.37 -22.81
C SER A 186 1.04 5.28 -21.98
N GLY A 187 1.07 5.08 -20.67
CA GLY A 187 0.47 5.93 -19.66
C GLY A 187 1.52 6.29 -18.62
N TYR A 188 1.19 7.29 -17.83
CA TYR A 188 2.04 7.83 -16.78
C TYR A 188 1.20 7.97 -15.53
N GLN A 189 1.67 7.36 -14.45
CA GLN A 189 1.14 7.57 -13.12
C GLN A 189 2.02 8.62 -12.46
N TRP A 190 1.48 9.83 -12.36
CA TRP A 190 2.09 10.93 -11.65
C TRP A 190 1.78 10.77 -10.17
N ALA A 191 2.79 10.57 -9.36
CA ALA A 191 2.69 10.49 -7.92
C ALA A 191 3.01 11.85 -7.31
N TYR A 192 2.12 12.34 -6.46
CA TYR A 192 2.32 13.55 -5.68
C TYR A 192 2.27 13.21 -4.20
N VAL A 193 3.31 13.59 -3.45
CA VAL A 193 3.46 13.23 -2.04
C VAL A 193 3.71 14.48 -1.21
N SER A 194 2.99 14.64 -0.10
CA SER A 194 3.21 15.73 0.85
C SER A 194 4.62 15.65 1.47
N GLY A 195 5.27 16.78 1.71
CA GLY A 195 6.51 16.81 2.48
C GLY A 195 6.33 16.24 3.90
N GLU A 196 7.30 15.46 4.39
CA GLU A 196 7.22 14.68 5.64
C GLU A 196 6.80 15.50 6.87
N ARG A 197 7.17 16.78 6.93
CA ARG A 197 6.94 17.67 8.07
C ARG A 197 5.86 18.72 7.82
N THR A 198 4.95 18.45 6.88
CA THR A 198 3.87 19.36 6.49
C THR A 198 2.49 18.94 7.01
N GLY A 199 2.44 18.02 7.98
CA GLY A 199 1.21 17.45 8.55
C GLY A 199 1.07 15.95 8.25
N PRO A 200 -0.15 15.38 8.34
CA PRO A 200 -0.40 13.99 7.97
C PRO A 200 0.05 13.69 6.54
N SER A 201 0.64 12.52 6.32
CA SER A 201 1.13 12.10 5.01
C SER A 201 -0.03 11.92 4.03
N VAL A 202 0.10 12.55 2.85
CA VAL A 202 -0.86 12.44 1.76
C VAL A 202 -0.12 11.99 0.50
N VAL A 203 -0.70 11.01 -0.19
CA VAL A 203 -0.24 10.53 -1.49
C VAL A 203 -1.42 10.59 -2.45
N CYS A 204 -1.23 11.28 -3.57
CA CYS A 204 -2.19 11.34 -4.66
C CYS A 204 -1.56 10.81 -5.95
N PHE A 205 -2.36 10.11 -6.74
CA PHE A 205 -1.95 9.62 -8.05
C PHE A 205 -2.83 10.23 -9.14
N ASP A 206 -2.21 10.74 -10.19
CA ASP A 206 -2.89 11.20 -11.40
C ASP A 206 -2.45 10.33 -12.60
N CYS A 207 -3.39 9.60 -13.18
CA CYS A 207 -3.11 8.68 -14.28
C CYS A 207 -3.42 9.33 -15.62
N ARG A 208 -2.39 9.55 -16.43
CA ARG A 208 -2.46 10.31 -17.69
C ARG A 208 -1.87 9.55 -18.86
N THR A 209 -2.27 9.90 -20.08
CA THR A 209 -1.76 9.32 -21.33
C THR A 209 -0.48 9.99 -21.85
N GLY A 210 0.03 11.01 -21.16
CA GLY A 210 1.21 11.75 -21.58
C GLY A 210 2.08 12.22 -20.42
N ARG A 211 3.25 12.75 -20.78
CA ARG A 211 4.34 13.16 -19.88
C ARG A 211 4.74 14.63 -20.02
N SER A 212 3.89 15.43 -20.66
CA SER A 212 4.06 16.87 -20.88
C SER A 212 3.82 17.64 -19.57
N HIS A 213 4.31 18.88 -19.53
CA HIS A 213 4.13 19.79 -18.39
C HIS A 213 2.66 20.15 -18.13
N GLU A 214 1.79 20.04 -19.14
CA GLU A 214 0.35 20.34 -19.00
C GLU A 214 -0.36 19.47 -17.96
N TYR A 215 0.13 18.25 -17.69
CA TYR A 215 -0.46 17.37 -16.69
C TYR A 215 -0.22 17.88 -15.26
N PRO A 216 1.03 18.08 -14.80
CA PRO A 216 1.26 18.69 -13.50
C PRO A 216 0.79 20.16 -13.42
N GLU A 217 0.81 20.92 -14.53
CA GLU A 217 0.24 22.28 -14.59
C GLU A 217 -1.25 22.30 -14.22
N ASN A 218 -2.04 21.41 -14.83
CA ASN A 218 -3.47 21.31 -14.53
C ASN A 218 -3.73 20.70 -13.14
N TRP A 219 -2.94 19.72 -12.71
CA TRP A 219 -3.15 19.04 -11.43
C TRP A 219 -2.78 19.90 -10.21
N LEU A 220 -1.80 20.79 -10.37
CA LEU A 220 -1.34 21.75 -9.36
C LEU A 220 -1.90 23.16 -9.60
N GLN A 221 -3.02 23.28 -10.32
CA GLN A 221 -3.62 24.58 -10.61
C GLN A 221 -3.93 25.35 -9.31
N GLY A 222 -3.42 26.57 -9.22
CA GLY A 222 -3.60 27.44 -8.05
C GLY A 222 -2.72 27.10 -6.85
N TRP A 223 -1.83 26.10 -6.96
CA TRP A 223 -0.86 25.78 -5.92
C TRP A 223 0.45 26.55 -6.09
N GLY A 224 1.06 26.94 -4.97
CA GLY A 224 2.38 27.55 -4.90
C GLY A 224 3.18 26.97 -3.74
N GLY A 225 4.49 26.81 -3.92
CA GLY A 225 5.36 26.19 -2.92
C GLY A 225 6.61 25.56 -3.51
N THR A 226 7.25 24.70 -2.71
CA THR A 226 8.45 23.97 -3.14
C THR A 226 8.07 22.62 -3.75
N LEU A 227 8.36 22.42 -5.03
CA LEU A 227 8.11 21.18 -5.75
C LEU A 227 9.40 20.37 -5.87
N VAL A 228 9.49 19.25 -5.15
CA VAL A 228 10.65 18.36 -5.16
C VAL A 228 10.52 17.35 -6.30
N VAL A 229 11.46 17.36 -7.26
CA VAL A 229 11.36 16.60 -8.52
C VAL A 229 12.66 15.93 -8.92
N ASP A 230 12.60 14.98 -9.85
CA ASP A 230 13.75 14.25 -10.40
C ASP A 230 14.61 15.05 -11.39
N GLY A 231 14.14 16.23 -11.82
CA GLY A 231 14.81 17.09 -12.81
C GLY A 231 14.31 16.92 -14.25
N HIS A 232 13.22 16.18 -14.48
CA HIS A 232 12.59 16.07 -15.79
C HIS A 232 12.16 17.43 -16.34
N LYS A 233 12.31 17.62 -17.66
CA LYS A 233 12.08 18.91 -18.34
C LYS A 233 10.67 19.48 -18.16
N ALA A 234 9.67 18.62 -17.98
CA ALA A 234 8.29 19.03 -17.76
C ALA A 234 8.15 19.94 -16.55
N TYR A 235 8.87 19.65 -15.46
CA TYR A 235 8.84 20.46 -14.25
C TYR A 235 9.52 21.82 -14.43
N ARG A 236 10.60 21.88 -15.22
CA ARG A 236 11.23 23.16 -15.57
C ARG A 236 10.30 24.04 -16.39
N THR A 237 9.60 23.47 -17.37
CA THR A 237 8.59 24.19 -18.15
C THR A 237 7.44 24.67 -17.26
N LEU A 238 6.99 23.84 -16.31
CA LEU A 238 5.97 24.23 -15.32
C LEU A 238 6.41 25.43 -14.49
N ALA A 239 7.58 25.38 -13.85
CA ALA A 239 8.05 26.47 -12.99
C ALA A 239 8.32 27.78 -13.75
N ASN A 240 8.68 27.70 -15.04
CA ASN A 240 8.80 28.89 -15.88
C ASN A 240 7.43 29.55 -16.18
N LYS A 241 6.34 28.78 -16.15
CA LYS A 241 4.98 29.27 -16.39
C LYS A 241 4.25 29.71 -15.12
N VAL A 242 4.60 29.10 -13.99
CA VAL A 242 3.94 29.30 -12.68
C VAL A 242 4.99 29.78 -11.69
N PRO A 243 5.21 31.11 -11.56
CA PRO A 243 6.25 31.69 -10.72
C PRO A 243 6.14 31.33 -9.22
N GLU A 244 4.95 30.96 -8.77
CA GLU A 244 4.65 30.52 -7.40
C GLU A 244 5.28 29.16 -7.08
N ILE A 245 5.70 28.39 -8.10
CA ILE A 245 6.34 27.08 -7.94
C ILE A 245 7.86 27.23 -7.97
N THR A 246 8.50 26.90 -6.85
CA THR A 246 9.96 26.80 -6.74
C THR A 246 10.38 25.33 -6.83
N LEU A 247 11.27 25.00 -7.77
CA LEU A 247 11.76 23.62 -7.90
C LEU A 247 12.88 23.33 -6.91
N ALA A 248 12.82 22.14 -6.29
CA ALA A 248 13.91 21.54 -5.54
C ALA A 248 14.29 20.18 -6.17
N GLY A 249 15.60 19.90 -6.25
CA GLY A 249 16.09 18.63 -6.79
C GLY A 249 15.98 17.50 -5.77
N CYS A 250 15.46 16.35 -6.19
CA CYS A 250 15.39 15.15 -5.35
C CYS A 250 16.77 14.50 -5.16
N TRP A 251 17.27 14.51 -3.93
CA TRP A 251 18.56 13.88 -3.58
C TRP A 251 18.60 12.37 -3.85
N ALA A 252 17.46 11.67 -3.76
CA ALA A 252 17.40 10.24 -4.06
C ALA A 252 17.65 9.97 -5.55
N HIS A 253 17.07 10.79 -6.44
CA HIS A 253 17.30 10.70 -7.88
C HIS A 253 18.73 11.09 -8.26
N ALA A 254 19.24 12.20 -7.71
CA ALA A 254 20.63 12.61 -7.92
C ALA A 254 21.62 11.51 -7.47
N ARG A 255 21.40 10.92 -6.28
CA ARG A 255 22.22 9.83 -5.76
C ARG A 255 22.19 8.61 -6.66
N ARG A 256 21.04 8.24 -7.22
CA ARG A 256 20.90 7.07 -8.11
C ARG A 256 21.83 7.20 -9.31
N GLY A 257 21.85 8.36 -9.98
CA GLY A 257 22.74 8.63 -11.10
C GLY A 257 24.22 8.46 -10.76
N PHE A 258 24.69 9.05 -9.65
CA PHE A 258 26.08 8.87 -9.21
C PHE A 258 26.40 7.43 -8.78
N ALA A 259 25.45 6.74 -8.14
CA ALA A 259 25.63 5.34 -7.75
C ALA A 259 25.78 4.44 -8.98
N ASP A 260 24.95 4.64 -10.02
CA ASP A 260 25.02 3.87 -11.25
C ASP A 260 26.29 4.18 -12.06
N LEU A 261 26.70 5.45 -12.13
CA LEU A 261 28.00 5.83 -12.69
C LEU A 261 29.15 5.11 -11.97
N TYR A 262 29.14 5.11 -10.63
CA TYR A 262 30.16 4.41 -9.86
C TYR A 262 30.16 2.90 -10.09
N LYS A 263 28.99 2.25 -10.26
CA LYS A 263 28.92 0.81 -10.59
C LYS A 263 29.65 0.50 -11.90
N ILE A 264 29.45 1.34 -12.91
CA ILE A 264 29.94 1.11 -14.26
C ILE A 264 31.43 1.44 -14.37
N SER A 265 31.86 2.61 -13.87
CA SER A 265 33.21 3.13 -14.14
C SER A 265 34.13 3.19 -12.92
N LYS A 266 33.60 2.96 -11.71
CA LYS A 266 34.32 3.16 -10.43
C LYS A 266 34.90 4.57 -10.27
N ASP A 267 34.33 5.58 -10.93
CA ASP A 267 34.82 6.96 -10.87
C ASP A 267 34.86 7.47 -9.41
N PRO A 268 36.02 7.87 -8.89
CA PRO A 268 36.16 8.32 -7.51
C PRO A 268 35.31 9.56 -7.19
N ARG A 269 35.02 10.42 -8.17
CA ARG A 269 34.16 11.60 -8.00
C ARG A 269 32.71 11.19 -7.76
N ALA A 270 32.23 10.14 -8.44
CA ALA A 270 30.92 9.58 -8.22
C ALA A 270 30.80 8.97 -6.81
N ALA A 271 31.85 8.29 -6.34
CA ALA A 271 31.90 7.79 -4.97
C ALA A 271 31.85 8.92 -3.92
N ILE A 272 32.58 10.01 -4.16
CA ILE A 272 32.55 11.20 -3.28
C ILE A 272 31.14 11.77 -3.22
N ALA A 273 30.46 11.93 -4.36
CA ALA A 273 29.09 12.44 -4.42
C ALA A 273 28.11 11.56 -3.60
N VAL A 274 28.15 10.24 -3.78
CA VAL A 274 27.31 9.31 -3.00
C VAL A 274 27.60 9.40 -1.51
N LYS A 275 28.88 9.48 -1.11
CA LYS A 275 29.29 9.63 0.30
C LYS A 275 28.79 10.95 0.90
N LYS A 276 28.87 12.05 0.16
CA LYS A 276 28.37 13.37 0.60
C LYS A 276 26.86 13.37 0.78
N ILE A 277 26.09 12.85 -0.19
CA ILE A 277 24.62 12.75 -0.08
C ILE A 277 24.22 11.86 1.11
N ALA A 278 24.92 10.74 1.33
CA ALA A 278 24.68 9.91 2.51
C ALA A 278 24.96 10.66 3.83
N GLY A 279 25.87 11.64 3.82
CA GLY A 279 26.08 12.57 4.93
C GLY A 279 24.84 13.42 5.22
N LEU A 280 24.16 13.93 4.18
CA LEU A 280 22.91 14.68 4.31
C LEU A 280 21.81 13.82 4.97
N TYR A 281 21.61 12.58 4.51
CA TYR A 281 20.62 11.69 5.13
C TYR A 281 20.91 11.36 6.60
N ARG A 282 22.19 11.27 6.98
CA ARG A 282 22.56 11.11 8.39
C ARG A 282 22.21 12.34 9.21
N LEU A 283 22.39 13.54 8.65
CA LEU A 283 22.01 14.78 9.31
C LEU A 283 20.49 14.88 9.43
N GLU A 284 19.75 14.62 8.36
CA GLU A 284 18.28 14.56 8.33
C GLU A 284 17.73 13.63 9.42
N LYS A 285 18.26 12.40 9.51
CA LYS A 285 17.88 11.45 10.57
C LYS A 285 18.18 11.96 11.99
N LYS A 286 19.22 12.76 12.19
CA LYS A 286 19.55 13.36 13.50
C LYS A 286 18.63 14.52 13.86
N ILE A 287 18.06 15.21 12.87
CA ILE A 287 17.23 16.39 13.08
C ILE A 287 15.73 16.11 12.89
N SER A 288 15.33 14.90 12.52
CA SER A 288 13.95 14.55 12.19
C SER A 288 12.96 14.80 13.32
N SER A 289 13.40 14.72 14.58
CA SER A 289 12.59 14.98 15.77
C SER A 289 12.58 16.45 16.23
N ARG A 290 13.29 17.36 15.56
CA ARG A 290 13.25 18.79 15.90
C ARG A 290 11.89 19.39 15.51
N PRO A 291 11.44 20.51 16.10
CA PRO A 291 10.27 21.26 15.64
C PRO A 291 10.55 21.97 14.30
N VAL A 292 9.51 22.21 13.48
CA VAL A 292 9.62 22.95 12.19
C VAL A 292 9.39 24.41 12.47
#